data_AF-A0AAW8EWH0-F1
#
_entry.id   AF-A0AAW8EWH0-F1
#
_cell.length_a   1.000
_cell.length_b   1.000
_cell.length_c   1.000
_cell.angle_alpha   90.00
_cell.angle_beta   90.00
_cell.angle_gamma   90.00
#
_symmetry.space_group_name_H-M   'P 1'
#
loop_
_entity.id
_entity.type
_entity.pdbx_description
1 polymer ?
#
loop_
_entity_poly.entity_id
_entity_poly.type
_entity_poly.pdbx_seq_one_letter_code
_entity_poly.pdbx_strand_id
1 'polypeptide(L)'
;MSLVEIWDSVWIAALASAMLYGTYRAVEWRWPERYIGMTQTFGLSAQQTSLRFFAYRCVPTYLFAATCFVTVERLGGNAWISAGVMWTCSVAATHGRVVVEGLVRKWGEANYALFHLAMLVLLGGVVVAARLTTRTWAVLVPSPGELLAALWSGLLVAGIGGFAVFVLRPRKNSSPSYGAAYFVERASRDVGIEALDWLFAESLRVGANPILLKAILVVEALQRPRWARSVERAFVYLRLARTSGVMQMSSTRPLTDRESISEAATQYAGTWALRFQALDGLPTWTLDSGDAWEHVTAHNGDVAFAESVRDIANHLLETVSGRWTRRSENAPILLELRRFPARFAFRGVARADELTLLELNGAAHYQTISPPADRTPGSWWAWECEISPSARTVAVIDKDKQAATVASLADGQIADVQATDASDIQFLINADSSK
;
A
#
# COMPACT_ATOMS: atom_id res chain seq x y z
N MET A 1 -41.90 14.96 44.24
CA MET A 1 -40.90 14.54 43.24
C MET A 1 -39.67 14.08 44.01
N SER A 2 -39.27 12.82 43.85
CA SER A 2 -38.12 12.25 44.56
C SER A 2 -36.80 12.59 43.87
N LEU A 3 -35.67 12.50 44.60
CA LEU A 3 -34.33 12.70 44.00
C LEU A 3 -34.05 11.66 42.89
N VAL A 4 -34.60 10.46 43.03
CA VAL A 4 -34.46 9.37 42.04
C VAL A 4 -35.18 9.72 40.74
N GLU A 5 -36.40 10.25 40.83
CA GLU A 5 -37.17 10.69 39.65
C GLU A 5 -36.44 11.78 38.86
N ILE A 6 -35.81 12.73 39.55
CA ILE A 6 -35.01 13.80 38.92
C ILE A 6 -33.77 13.19 38.27
N TRP A 7 -33.06 12.32 38.99
CA TRP A 7 -31.84 11.68 38.52
C TRP A 7 -32.06 10.87 37.24
N ASP A 8 -33.08 10.02 37.22
CA ASP A 8 -33.41 9.18 36.06
C ASP A 8 -33.80 10.05 34.85
N SER A 9 -34.54 11.13 35.09
CA SER A 9 -34.89 12.10 34.04
C SER A 9 -33.66 12.77 33.42
N VAL A 10 -32.68 13.16 34.26
CA VAL A 10 -31.49 13.87 33.82
C VAL A 10 -30.55 12.95 33.05
N TRP A 11 -30.22 11.77 33.57
CA TRP A 11 -29.23 10.90 32.93
C TRP A 11 -29.71 10.27 31.63
N ILE A 12 -30.99 9.88 31.55
CA ILE A 12 -31.54 9.30 30.32
C ILE A 12 -31.61 10.38 29.23
N ALA A 13 -32.00 11.60 29.59
CA ALA A 13 -31.98 12.74 28.67
C ALA A 13 -30.56 13.10 28.20
N ALA A 14 -29.58 13.08 29.09
CA ALA A 14 -28.18 13.30 28.76
C ALA A 14 -27.65 12.21 27.81
N LEU A 15 -27.95 10.94 28.08
CA LEU A 15 -27.58 9.81 27.22
C LEU A 15 -28.23 9.92 25.84
N ALA A 16 -29.53 10.19 25.77
CA ALA A 16 -30.25 10.38 24.51
C ALA A 16 -29.64 11.55 23.70
N SER A 17 -29.30 12.65 24.36
CA SER A 17 -28.62 13.79 23.73
C SER A 17 -27.22 13.41 23.22
N ALA A 18 -26.44 12.63 23.98
CA ALA A 18 -25.12 12.17 23.58
C ALA A 18 -25.19 11.23 22.37
N MET A 19 -26.16 10.33 22.33
CA MET A 19 -26.42 9.44 21.20
C MET A 19 -26.87 10.20 19.95
N LEU A 20 -27.74 11.20 20.11
CA LEU A 20 -28.15 12.10 19.02
C LEU A 20 -26.94 12.83 18.44
N TYR A 21 -26.08 13.39 19.30
CA TYR A 21 -24.83 14.02 18.88
C TYR A 21 -23.90 13.04 18.15
N GLY A 22 -23.73 11.82 18.69
CA GLY A 22 -22.97 10.75 18.07
C GLY A 22 -23.50 10.38 16.67
N THR A 23 -24.83 10.35 16.50
CA THR A 23 -25.47 10.11 15.20
C THR A 23 -25.13 11.19 14.19
N TYR A 24 -25.20 12.48 14.58
CA TYR A 24 -24.79 13.58 13.72
C TYR A 24 -23.31 13.51 13.33
N ARG A 25 -22.42 13.17 14.27
CA ARG A 25 -20.98 13.02 14.00
C ARG A 25 -20.66 11.80 13.12
N ALA A 26 -21.40 10.71 13.28
CA ALA A 26 -21.24 9.52 12.44
C ALA A 26 -21.62 9.79 10.98
N VAL A 27 -22.70 10.54 10.75
CA VAL A 27 -23.11 10.98 9.41
C VAL A 27 -22.08 11.92 8.79
N GLU A 28 -21.58 12.89 9.57
CA GLU A 28 -20.52 13.83 9.15
C GLU A 28 -19.26 13.09 8.67
N TRP A 29 -18.82 12.07 9.41
CA TRP A 29 -17.61 11.33 9.08
C TRP A 29 -17.80 10.41 7.86
N ARG A 30 -18.94 9.72 7.72
CA ARG A 30 -19.13 8.78 6.61
C ARG A 30 -19.44 9.44 5.27
N TRP A 31 -20.10 10.60 5.26
CA TRP A 31 -20.50 11.27 4.02
C TRP A 31 -20.08 12.74 3.99
N PRO A 32 -18.77 13.04 4.06
CA PRO A 32 -18.26 14.42 4.14
C PRO A 32 -18.67 15.27 2.91
N GLU A 33 -18.79 14.65 1.74
CA GLU A 33 -19.21 15.32 0.50
C GLU A 33 -20.70 15.74 0.50
N ARG A 34 -21.53 15.08 1.32
CA ARG A 34 -22.92 15.51 1.59
C ARG A 34 -22.99 16.43 2.82
N TYR A 35 -21.87 16.61 3.50
CA TYR A 35 -21.73 17.25 4.80
C TYR A 35 -20.77 18.44 4.70
N ILE A 36 -21.20 19.46 3.96
CA ILE A 36 -20.56 20.78 4.09
C ILE A 36 -20.90 21.28 5.49
N GLY A 37 -19.85 21.40 6.30
CA GLY A 37 -19.90 21.29 7.75
C GLY A 37 -20.91 22.18 8.49
N MET A 38 -21.23 21.77 9.71
CA MET A 38 -22.11 22.48 10.64
C MET A 38 -21.71 23.96 10.89
N THR A 39 -20.47 24.34 10.56
CA THR A 39 -19.91 25.68 10.73
C THR A 39 -19.91 26.53 9.45
N GLN A 40 -20.29 26.01 8.28
CA GLN A 40 -20.34 26.75 7.01
C GLN A 40 -21.74 26.66 6.40
N THR A 41 -22.69 27.38 6.98
CA THR A 41 -24.13 27.09 6.85
C THR A 41 -24.97 28.15 6.12
N PHE A 42 -24.51 28.64 4.96
CA PHE A 42 -25.41 29.41 4.09
C PHE A 42 -25.32 29.06 2.61
N GLY A 43 -24.11 28.83 2.08
CA GLY A 43 -23.93 28.71 0.63
C GLY A 43 -24.46 27.41 -0.02
N LEU A 44 -24.55 26.31 0.72
CA LEU A 44 -24.70 24.98 0.10
C LEU A 44 -25.87 24.12 0.62
N SER A 45 -26.40 24.34 1.83
CA SER A 45 -27.61 23.62 2.29
C SER A 45 -28.86 24.03 1.50
N ALA A 46 -28.87 25.24 0.94
CA ALA A 46 -29.90 25.74 0.04
C ALA A 46 -29.95 24.98 -1.30
N GLN A 47 -28.91 24.19 -1.66
CA GLN A 47 -28.89 23.36 -2.87
C GLN A 47 -29.52 21.97 -2.67
N GLN A 48 -29.89 21.59 -1.44
CA GLN A 48 -30.64 20.37 -1.15
C GLN A 48 -32.07 20.72 -0.73
N THR A 49 -33.07 20.04 -1.31
CA THR A 49 -34.51 20.28 -1.08
C THR A 49 -34.82 20.52 0.41
N SER A 50 -35.64 21.53 0.74
CA SER A 50 -36.05 21.88 2.12
C SER A 50 -36.51 20.67 2.94
N LEU A 51 -37.22 19.72 2.30
CA LEU A 51 -37.66 18.47 2.91
C LEU A 51 -36.49 17.65 3.51
N ARG A 52 -35.36 17.53 2.81
CA ARG A 52 -34.18 16.80 3.29
C ARG A 52 -33.56 17.47 4.50
N PHE A 53 -33.49 18.80 4.48
CA PHE A 53 -32.99 19.58 5.60
C PHE A 53 -33.85 19.39 6.86
N PHE A 54 -35.17 19.52 6.74
CA PHE A 54 -36.10 19.28 7.84
C PHE A 54 -36.05 17.83 8.31
N ALA A 55 -36.09 16.85 7.39
CA ALA A 55 -36.01 15.44 7.75
C ALA A 55 -34.73 15.14 8.53
N TYR A 56 -33.59 15.67 8.10
CA TYR A 56 -32.30 15.44 8.75
C TYR A 56 -32.22 15.98 10.18
N ARG A 57 -32.86 17.13 10.46
CA ARG A 57 -32.82 17.76 11.79
C ARG A 57 -33.94 17.30 12.69
N CYS A 58 -35.16 17.22 12.17
CA CYS A 58 -36.36 16.92 12.94
C CYS A 58 -36.50 15.42 13.23
N VAL A 59 -36.23 14.53 12.26
CA VAL A 59 -36.50 13.09 12.45
C VAL A 59 -35.62 12.48 13.53
N PRO A 60 -34.27 12.59 13.51
CA PRO A 60 -33.44 12.02 14.57
C PRO A 60 -33.79 12.62 15.94
N THR A 61 -33.94 13.95 16.02
CA THR A 61 -34.29 14.65 17.26
C THR A 61 -35.60 14.15 17.84
N TYR A 62 -36.64 14.00 17.01
CA TYR A 62 -37.93 13.45 17.40
C TYR A 62 -37.81 12.00 17.91
N LEU A 63 -37.11 11.14 17.18
CA LEU A 63 -36.96 9.72 17.54
C LEU A 63 -36.27 9.54 18.89
N PHE A 64 -35.15 10.25 19.10
CA PHE A 64 -34.43 10.21 20.38
C PHE A 64 -35.25 10.82 21.52
N ALA A 65 -35.96 11.93 21.29
CA ALA A 65 -36.78 12.58 22.31
C ALA A 65 -37.98 11.72 22.71
N ALA A 66 -38.72 11.20 21.74
CA ALA A 66 -39.87 10.34 21.99
C ALA A 66 -39.45 9.05 22.72
N THR A 67 -38.33 8.44 22.32
CA THR A 67 -37.78 7.25 22.99
C THR A 67 -37.34 7.57 24.42
N CYS A 68 -36.67 8.71 24.64
CA CYS A 68 -36.27 9.19 25.95
C CYS A 68 -37.49 9.37 26.87
N PHE A 69 -38.55 10.03 26.40
CA PHE A 69 -39.73 10.32 27.22
C PHE A 69 -40.49 9.07 27.62
N VAL A 70 -40.68 8.12 26.69
CA VAL A 70 -41.29 6.83 27.03
C VAL A 70 -40.44 6.09 28.06
N THR A 71 -39.12 6.08 27.90
CA THR A 71 -38.20 5.37 28.81
C THR A 71 -38.23 5.98 30.21
N VAL A 72 -38.21 7.31 30.30
CA VAL A 72 -38.28 8.04 31.57
C VAL A 72 -39.62 7.82 32.28
N GLU A 73 -40.74 7.92 31.55
CA GLU A 73 -42.07 7.68 32.13
C GLU A 73 -42.20 6.23 32.66
N ARG A 74 -41.61 5.24 31.97
CA ARG A 74 -41.61 3.84 32.43
C ARG A 74 -40.76 3.60 33.67
N LEU A 75 -39.75 4.44 33.93
CA LEU A 75 -38.92 4.39 35.12
C LEU A 75 -39.47 5.27 36.26
N GLY A 76 -40.64 5.90 36.05
CA GLY A 76 -41.28 6.77 37.04
C GLY A 76 -40.73 8.20 37.07
N GLY A 77 -39.82 8.57 36.17
CA GLY A 77 -39.26 9.91 36.09
C GLY A 77 -40.20 10.94 35.43
N ASN A 78 -39.72 12.17 35.33
CA ASN A 78 -40.45 13.30 34.78
C ASN A 78 -40.02 13.61 33.33
N ALA A 79 -40.93 13.37 32.39
CA ALA A 79 -40.69 13.59 30.96
C ALA A 79 -40.41 15.07 30.60
N TRP A 80 -40.97 16.03 31.34
CA TRP A 80 -40.73 17.46 31.11
C TRP A 80 -39.33 17.91 31.55
N ILE A 81 -38.83 17.37 32.66
CA ILE A 81 -37.43 17.58 33.06
C ILE A 81 -36.51 17.01 31.98
N SER A 82 -36.81 15.81 31.52
CA SER A 82 -36.05 15.15 30.45
C SER A 82 -36.07 15.95 29.14
N ALA A 83 -37.23 16.54 28.78
CA ALA A 83 -37.36 17.40 27.61
C ALA A 83 -36.47 18.65 27.71
N GLY A 84 -36.48 19.32 28.87
CA GLY A 84 -35.63 20.47 29.12
C GLY A 84 -34.15 20.13 29.05
N VAL A 85 -33.73 19.05 29.70
CA VAL A 85 -32.33 18.58 29.70
C VAL A 85 -31.90 18.20 28.28
N MET A 86 -32.68 17.36 27.59
CA MET A 86 -32.32 16.90 26.25
C MET A 86 -32.23 18.04 25.24
N TRP A 87 -33.18 18.98 25.26
CA TRP A 87 -33.14 20.16 24.40
C TRP A 87 -31.90 21.00 24.69
N THR A 88 -31.64 21.30 25.97
CA THR A 88 -30.48 22.10 26.39
C THR A 88 -29.15 21.45 25.99
N CYS A 89 -28.98 20.14 26.27
CA CYS A 89 -27.78 19.40 25.91
C CYS A 89 -27.61 19.29 24.39
N SER A 90 -28.69 19.05 23.65
CA SER A 90 -28.64 18.94 22.18
C SER A 90 -28.27 20.27 21.55
N VAL A 91 -28.87 21.36 22.02
CA VAL A 91 -28.54 22.73 21.60
C VAL A 91 -27.10 23.06 21.96
N ALA A 92 -26.64 22.78 23.18
CA ALA A 92 -25.26 23.03 23.59
C ALA A 92 -24.26 22.28 22.71
N ALA A 93 -24.52 21.00 22.41
CA ALA A 93 -23.62 20.15 21.63
C ALA A 93 -23.58 20.50 20.13
N THR A 94 -24.67 21.01 19.56
CA THR A 94 -24.78 21.24 18.10
C THR A 94 -24.76 22.71 17.70
N HIS A 95 -25.26 23.62 18.53
CA HIS A 95 -25.40 25.06 18.25
C HIS A 95 -24.73 25.95 19.31
N GLY A 96 -24.31 25.40 20.46
CA GLY A 96 -23.82 26.17 21.60
C GLY A 96 -22.59 27.03 21.29
N ARG A 97 -21.64 26.50 20.51
CA ARG A 97 -20.46 27.26 20.08
C ARG A 97 -20.82 28.51 19.28
N VAL A 98 -21.80 28.41 18.38
CA VAL A 98 -22.25 29.52 17.53
C VAL A 98 -23.04 30.55 18.32
N VAL A 99 -23.88 30.12 19.27
CA VAL A 99 -24.62 31.00 20.17
C VAL A 99 -23.67 31.78 21.08
N VAL A 100 -22.67 31.11 21.66
CA VAL A 100 -21.66 31.76 22.50
C VAL A 100 -20.78 32.72 21.69
N GLU A 101 -20.30 32.29 20.52
CA GLU A 101 -19.49 33.15 19.64
C GLU A 101 -20.29 34.37 19.14
N GLY A 102 -21.59 34.22 18.84
CA GLY A 102 -22.46 35.33 18.41
C GLY A 102 -22.89 36.29 19.53
N LEU A 103 -22.96 35.83 20.78
CA LEU A 103 -23.20 36.68 21.95
C LEU A 103 -21.94 37.46 22.37
N VAL A 104 -20.77 36.85 22.22
CA VAL A 104 -19.47 37.43 22.63
C VAL A 104 -18.87 38.33 21.55
N ARG A 105 -19.01 37.97 20.27
CA ARG A 105 -18.56 38.78 19.14
C ARG A 105 -19.80 39.30 18.42
N LYS A 106 -20.04 40.61 18.45
CA LYS A 106 -21.11 41.26 17.68
C LYS A 106 -20.90 41.04 16.17
N TRP A 107 -21.49 40.00 15.59
CA TRP A 107 -21.41 39.73 14.14
C TRP A 107 -22.54 40.46 13.41
N GLY A 108 -22.18 41.16 12.34
CA GLY A 108 -23.02 42.09 11.58
C GLY A 108 -23.97 41.46 10.55
N GLU A 109 -24.37 40.20 10.70
CA GLU A 109 -25.31 39.54 9.78
C GLU A 109 -26.56 39.07 10.53
N ALA A 110 -27.56 39.94 10.65
CA ALA A 110 -28.84 39.66 11.32
C ALA A 110 -29.50 38.35 10.82
N ASN A 111 -29.28 37.98 9.55
CA ASN A 111 -29.81 36.78 8.92
C ASN A 111 -29.22 35.48 9.51
N TYR A 112 -27.94 35.50 9.90
CA TYR A 112 -27.27 34.32 10.46
C TYR A 112 -27.73 34.03 11.89
N ALA A 113 -27.84 35.07 12.72
CA ALA A 113 -28.40 34.95 14.08
C ALA A 113 -29.88 34.52 14.05
N LEU A 114 -30.68 35.10 13.14
CA LEU A 114 -32.08 34.73 12.96
C LEU A 114 -32.25 33.27 12.53
N PHE A 115 -31.38 32.75 11.67
CA PHE A 115 -31.39 31.35 11.26
C PHE A 115 -31.14 30.40 12.44
N HIS A 116 -30.13 30.65 13.26
CA HIS A 116 -29.86 29.82 14.45
C HIS A 116 -30.99 29.93 15.47
N LEU A 117 -31.57 31.12 15.67
CA LEU A 117 -32.73 31.27 16.54
C LEU A 117 -33.94 30.48 16.02
N ALA A 118 -34.23 30.56 14.71
CA ALA A 118 -35.29 29.77 14.08
C ALA A 118 -35.03 28.25 14.24
N MET A 119 -33.77 27.83 14.21
CA MET A 119 -33.38 26.44 14.47
C MET A 119 -33.62 26.02 15.93
N LEU A 120 -33.30 26.87 16.90
CA LEU A 120 -33.58 26.59 18.32
C LEU A 120 -35.08 26.41 18.58
N VAL A 121 -35.89 27.29 17.98
CA VAL A 121 -37.36 27.23 18.05
C VAL A 121 -37.88 25.97 17.37
N LEU A 122 -37.37 25.64 16.17
CA LEU A 122 -37.75 24.43 15.44
C LEU A 122 -37.46 23.17 16.27
N LEU A 123 -36.24 23.03 16.79
CA LEU A 123 -35.85 21.87 17.61
C LEU A 123 -36.64 21.81 18.91
N GLY A 124 -36.93 22.95 19.54
CA GLY A 124 -37.83 23.02 20.70
C GLY A 124 -39.23 22.52 20.36
N GLY A 125 -39.79 22.97 19.23
CA GLY A 125 -41.08 22.49 18.71
C GLY A 125 -41.09 20.99 18.44
N VAL A 126 -40.01 20.42 17.90
CA VAL A 126 -39.87 18.97 17.69
C VAL A 126 -39.87 18.19 19.01
N VAL A 127 -39.17 18.69 20.03
CA VAL A 127 -39.13 18.08 21.37
C VAL A 127 -40.51 18.13 22.02
N VAL A 128 -41.22 19.26 21.90
CA VAL A 128 -42.62 19.37 22.38
C VAL A 128 -43.54 18.42 21.62
N ALA A 129 -43.42 18.32 20.30
CA ALA A 129 -44.20 17.38 19.50
C ALA A 129 -43.97 15.94 19.94
N ALA A 130 -42.72 15.52 20.14
CA ALA A 130 -42.36 14.19 20.66
C ALA A 130 -42.97 13.90 22.05
N ARG A 131 -43.12 14.95 22.88
CA ARG A 131 -43.77 14.84 24.19
C ARG A 131 -45.27 14.63 24.08
N LEU A 132 -45.93 15.34 23.17
CA LEU A 132 -47.37 15.23 22.93
C LEU A 132 -47.75 13.88 22.31
N THR A 133 -46.87 13.29 21.52
CA THR A 133 -47.09 12.00 20.85
C THR A 133 -46.52 10.80 21.61
N THR A 134 -45.97 11.00 22.82
CA THR A 134 -45.30 9.96 23.62
C THR A 134 -46.17 8.71 23.81
N ARG A 135 -47.49 8.88 24.07
CA ARG A 135 -48.41 7.74 24.26
C ARG A 135 -48.54 6.88 23.01
N THR A 136 -48.66 7.49 21.84
CA THR A 136 -48.73 6.78 20.56
C THR A 136 -47.40 6.11 20.24
N TRP A 137 -46.30 6.79 20.55
CA TRP A 137 -44.94 6.26 20.33
C TRP A 137 -44.57 5.12 21.27
N ALA A 138 -45.19 5.05 22.45
CA ALA A 138 -44.85 4.07 23.49
C ALA A 138 -44.97 2.61 23.03
N VAL A 139 -45.82 2.31 22.05
CA VAL A 139 -45.98 0.96 21.48
C VAL A 139 -44.70 0.49 20.77
N LEU A 140 -43.92 1.41 20.21
CA LEU A 140 -42.71 1.09 19.43
C LEU A 140 -41.44 1.07 20.29
N VAL A 141 -41.48 1.65 21.49
CA VAL A 141 -40.31 1.74 22.37
C VAL A 141 -40.25 0.48 23.23
N PRO A 142 -39.13 -0.28 23.23
CA PRO A 142 -38.94 -1.45 24.08
C PRO A 142 -38.92 -1.10 25.57
N SER A 143 -39.09 -2.09 26.45
CA SER A 143 -38.89 -1.87 27.88
C SER A 143 -37.47 -1.35 28.18
N PRO A 144 -37.24 -0.60 29.28
CA PRO A 144 -35.91 -0.05 29.58
C PRO A 144 -34.79 -1.11 29.60
N GLY A 145 -35.08 -2.33 30.09
CA GLY A 145 -34.14 -3.44 30.08
C GLY A 145 -33.80 -3.94 28.67
N GLU A 146 -34.81 -4.12 27.81
CA GLU A 146 -34.61 -4.51 26.41
C GLU A 146 -33.88 -3.42 25.62
N LEU A 147 -34.20 -2.14 25.86
CA LEU A 147 -33.52 -1.00 25.25
C LEU A 147 -32.03 -1.01 25.63
N LEU A 148 -31.72 -1.20 26.91
CA LEU A 148 -30.34 -1.30 27.39
C LEU A 148 -29.59 -2.49 26.75
N ALA A 149 -30.24 -3.64 26.64
CA ALA A 149 -29.67 -4.82 25.98
C ALA A 149 -29.39 -4.59 24.49
N ALA A 150 -30.30 -3.91 23.79
CA ALA A 150 -30.14 -3.54 22.38
C ALA A 150 -29.00 -2.53 22.19
N LEU A 151 -28.88 -1.54 23.08
CA LEU A 151 -27.79 -0.56 23.05
C LEU A 151 -26.43 -1.23 23.25
N TRP A 152 -26.30 -2.12 24.23
CA TRP A 152 -25.07 -2.87 24.46
C TRP A 152 -24.70 -3.75 23.28
N SER A 153 -25.68 -4.44 22.70
CA SER A 153 -25.47 -5.28 21.51
C SER A 153 -25.02 -4.45 20.32
N GLY A 154 -25.67 -3.31 20.07
CA GLY A 154 -25.30 -2.38 19.01
C GLY A 154 -23.91 -1.80 19.18
N LEU A 155 -23.53 -1.42 20.42
CA LEU A 155 -22.20 -0.90 20.72
C LEU A 155 -21.11 -1.96 20.51
N LEU A 156 -21.36 -3.21 20.92
CA LEU A 156 -20.43 -4.32 20.72
C LEU A 156 -20.26 -4.64 19.24
N VAL A 157 -21.36 -4.73 18.47
CA VAL A 157 -21.32 -4.95 17.02
C VAL A 157 -20.63 -3.79 16.30
N ALA A 158 -20.92 -2.54 16.66
CA ALA A 158 -20.27 -1.37 16.06
C ALA A 158 -18.78 -1.29 16.42
N GLY A 159 -18.41 -1.64 17.65
CA GLY A 159 -17.03 -1.65 18.12
C GLY A 159 -16.20 -2.76 17.47
N ILE A 160 -16.63 -4.02 17.61
CA ILE A 160 -15.92 -5.18 17.05
C ILE A 160 -16.00 -5.16 15.52
N GLY A 161 -17.19 -4.96 14.94
CA GLY A 161 -17.37 -4.88 13.50
C GLY A 161 -16.65 -3.68 12.89
N GLY A 162 -16.68 -2.53 13.57
CA GLY A 162 -15.92 -1.34 13.16
C GLY A 162 -14.42 -1.56 13.20
N PHE A 163 -13.90 -2.18 14.26
CA PHE A 163 -12.49 -2.56 14.37
C PHE A 163 -12.09 -3.58 13.30
N ALA A 164 -12.90 -4.62 13.07
CA ALA A 164 -12.66 -5.60 12.03
C ALA A 164 -12.62 -4.94 10.64
N VAL A 165 -13.59 -4.07 10.32
CA VAL A 165 -13.58 -3.32 9.06
C VAL A 165 -12.38 -2.39 8.98
N PHE A 166 -11.94 -1.77 10.08
CA PHE A 166 -10.76 -0.90 10.10
C PHE A 166 -9.46 -1.67 9.83
N VAL A 167 -9.27 -2.82 10.49
CA VAL A 167 -8.08 -3.66 10.37
C VAL A 167 -8.04 -4.38 9.03
N LEU A 168 -9.18 -4.90 8.59
CA LEU A 168 -9.31 -5.69 7.36
C LEU A 168 -9.55 -4.82 6.13
N ARG A 169 -9.69 -3.49 6.29
CA ARG A 169 -9.92 -2.62 5.14
C ARG A 169 -8.75 -2.78 4.17
N PRO A 170 -8.99 -3.22 2.92
CA PRO A 170 -7.99 -3.10 1.90
C PRO A 170 -7.57 -1.63 1.83
N ARG A 171 -6.27 -1.35 1.86
CA ARG A 171 -5.80 0.04 1.65
C ARG A 171 -6.37 0.52 0.31
N LYS A 172 -6.89 1.77 0.30
CA LYS A 172 -7.60 2.36 -0.85
C LYS A 172 -6.90 2.02 -2.18
N ASN A 173 -7.69 1.68 -3.20
CA ASN A 173 -7.26 1.51 -4.60
C ASN A 173 -6.56 2.73 -5.23
N SER A 174 -6.46 3.85 -4.50
CA SER A 174 -5.66 5.03 -4.86
C SER A 174 -4.22 4.98 -4.33
N SER A 175 -3.81 3.91 -3.64
CA SER A 175 -2.38 3.60 -3.51
C SER A 175 -1.82 3.26 -4.89
N PRO A 176 -0.59 3.69 -5.23
CA PRO A 176 0.03 3.35 -6.51
C PRO A 176 -0.10 1.85 -6.72
N SER A 177 -0.55 1.48 -7.92
CA SER A 177 -0.95 0.13 -8.31
C SER A 177 -0.07 -0.93 -7.63
N TYR A 178 -0.71 -1.93 -7.01
CA TYR A 178 -0.06 -3.16 -6.53
C TYR A 178 0.49 -3.94 -7.73
N GLY A 179 1.52 -3.39 -8.37
CA GLY A 179 2.26 -4.01 -9.45
C GLY A 179 3.62 -4.48 -8.96
N ALA A 180 4.34 -5.18 -9.83
CA ALA A 180 5.65 -5.72 -9.53
C ALA A 180 6.65 -4.67 -8.99
N ALA A 181 6.57 -3.41 -9.40
CA ALA A 181 7.41 -2.32 -8.88
C ALA A 181 7.29 -2.13 -7.36
N TYR A 182 6.05 -2.03 -6.87
CA TYR A 182 5.77 -1.88 -5.44
C TYR A 182 6.28 -3.09 -4.65
N PHE A 183 6.10 -4.27 -5.22
CA PHE A 183 6.51 -5.54 -4.63
C PHE A 183 8.03 -5.68 -4.53
N VAL A 184 8.75 -5.36 -5.60
CA VAL A 184 10.22 -5.32 -5.60
C VAL A 184 10.73 -4.31 -4.57
N GLU A 185 10.19 -3.10 -4.54
CA GLU A 185 10.61 -2.07 -3.58
C GLU A 185 10.36 -2.51 -2.13
N ARG A 186 9.17 -3.03 -1.85
CA ARG A 186 8.79 -3.50 -0.52
C ARG A 186 9.67 -4.66 -0.06
N ALA A 187 9.87 -5.66 -0.90
CA ALA A 187 10.74 -6.80 -0.59
C ALA A 187 12.19 -6.35 -0.43
N SER A 188 12.68 -5.40 -1.24
CA SER A 188 14.04 -4.86 -1.09
C SER A 188 14.24 -4.18 0.27
N ARG A 189 13.23 -3.45 0.76
CA ARG A 189 13.25 -2.86 2.11
C ARG A 189 13.15 -3.91 3.23
N ASP A 190 12.44 -5.01 3.00
CA ASP A 190 12.22 -6.10 3.97
C ASP A 190 13.35 -7.15 4.00
N VAL A 191 14.04 -7.39 2.90
CA VAL A 191 15.16 -8.32 2.86
C VAL A 191 16.46 -7.58 3.14
N GLY A 192 16.55 -6.33 2.71
CA GLY A 192 17.73 -5.50 2.87
C GLY A 192 18.69 -5.66 1.68
N ILE A 193 19.43 -4.59 1.43
CA ILE A 193 20.30 -4.47 0.26
C ILE A 193 21.46 -5.48 0.32
N GLU A 194 21.99 -5.77 1.51
CA GLU A 194 23.09 -6.73 1.66
C GLU A 194 22.73 -8.15 1.20
N ALA A 195 21.50 -8.59 1.44
CA ALA A 195 21.04 -9.90 1.01
C ALA A 195 20.81 -9.94 -0.51
N LEU A 196 20.35 -8.85 -1.12
CA LEU A 196 20.28 -8.72 -2.58
C LEU A 196 21.68 -8.72 -3.21
N ASP A 197 22.64 -8.01 -2.62
CA ASP A 197 24.03 -8.01 -3.07
C ASP A 197 24.66 -9.40 -2.92
N TRP A 198 24.37 -10.11 -1.82
CA TRP A 198 24.78 -11.50 -1.62
C TRP A 198 24.19 -12.45 -2.65
N LEU A 199 22.89 -12.31 -2.97
CA LEU A 199 22.21 -13.10 -4.00
C LEU A 199 22.87 -12.94 -5.36
N PHE A 200 23.21 -11.70 -5.74
CA PHE A 200 23.90 -11.45 -6.99
C PHE A 200 25.30 -12.08 -6.98
N ALA A 201 26.11 -11.83 -5.95
CA ALA A 201 27.45 -12.41 -5.84
C ALA A 201 27.44 -13.94 -5.89
N GLU A 202 26.47 -14.56 -5.24
CA GLU A 202 26.33 -16.01 -5.27
C GLU A 202 25.88 -16.53 -6.62
N SER A 203 24.97 -15.83 -7.30
CA SER A 203 24.56 -16.17 -8.66
C SER A 203 25.73 -16.16 -9.64
N LEU A 204 26.68 -15.21 -9.47
CA LEU A 204 27.93 -15.18 -10.24
C LEU A 204 28.79 -16.41 -9.93
N ARG A 205 28.94 -16.75 -8.64
CA ARG A 205 29.79 -17.84 -8.19
C ARG A 205 29.35 -19.20 -8.70
N VAL A 206 28.04 -19.45 -8.75
CA VAL A 206 27.47 -20.76 -9.11
C VAL A 206 26.86 -20.82 -10.51
N GLY A 207 26.88 -19.70 -11.25
CA GLY A 207 26.29 -19.63 -12.58
C GLY A 207 24.77 -19.82 -12.57
N ALA A 208 24.07 -19.19 -11.63
CA ALA A 208 22.60 -19.18 -11.57
C ALA A 208 22.03 -17.87 -12.14
N ASN A 209 20.78 -17.89 -12.60
CA ASN A 209 20.13 -16.68 -13.10
C ASN A 209 19.75 -15.70 -11.95
N PRO A 210 20.41 -14.52 -11.85
CA PRO A 210 20.14 -13.55 -10.78
C PRO A 210 18.71 -12.98 -10.82
N ILE A 211 18.09 -12.90 -11.99
CA ILE A 211 16.75 -12.33 -12.17
C ILE A 211 15.70 -13.28 -11.60
N LEU A 212 15.84 -14.57 -11.92
CA LEU A 212 14.96 -15.61 -11.41
C LEU A 212 15.05 -15.70 -9.89
N LEU A 213 16.28 -15.76 -9.35
CA LEU A 213 16.50 -15.81 -7.90
C LEU A 213 15.94 -14.56 -7.20
N LYS A 214 16.15 -13.37 -7.75
CA LYS A 214 15.61 -12.12 -7.20
C LYS A 214 14.08 -12.10 -7.24
N ALA A 215 13.46 -12.62 -8.31
CA ALA A 215 12.01 -12.71 -8.40
C ALA A 215 11.41 -13.67 -7.35
N ILE A 216 12.01 -14.87 -7.19
CA ILE A 216 11.62 -15.84 -6.15
C ILE A 216 11.73 -15.20 -4.77
N LEU A 217 12.87 -14.57 -4.46
CA LEU A 217 13.11 -13.87 -3.20
C LEU A 217 12.02 -12.82 -2.90
N VAL A 218 11.64 -12.04 -3.91
CA VAL A 218 10.62 -11.00 -3.75
C VAL A 218 9.26 -11.62 -3.43
N VAL A 219 8.84 -12.67 -4.14
CA VAL A 219 7.55 -13.33 -3.89
C VAL A 219 7.53 -13.97 -2.50
N GLU A 220 8.59 -14.68 -2.11
CA GLU A 220 8.72 -15.30 -0.79
C GLU A 220 8.67 -14.25 0.34
N ALA A 221 9.39 -13.13 0.19
CA ALA A 221 9.40 -12.06 1.17
C ALA A 221 8.03 -11.36 1.33
N LEU A 222 7.21 -11.32 0.27
CA LEU A 222 5.87 -10.74 0.32
C LEU A 222 4.88 -11.65 1.05
N GLN A 223 4.97 -12.97 0.82
CA GLN A 223 4.13 -13.95 1.48
C GLN A 223 4.51 -14.11 2.97
N ARG A 224 5.78 -13.85 3.32
CA ARG A 224 6.33 -14.10 4.67
C ARG A 224 7.08 -12.88 5.23
N PRO A 225 6.38 -11.94 5.90
CA PRO A 225 7.03 -10.78 6.51
C PRO A 225 8.07 -11.19 7.58
N ARG A 226 9.09 -10.35 7.82
CA ARG A 226 10.19 -10.57 8.79
C ARG A 226 9.79 -11.24 10.10
N TRP A 227 8.68 -10.81 10.72
CA TRP A 227 8.24 -11.37 12.01
C TRP A 227 7.83 -12.85 11.88
N ALA A 228 7.17 -13.23 10.78
CA ALA A 228 6.78 -14.61 10.51
C ALA A 228 8.03 -15.48 10.30
N ARG A 229 9.03 -14.97 9.56
CA ARG A 229 10.34 -15.63 9.38
C ARG A 229 11.08 -15.83 10.70
N SER A 230 10.95 -14.90 11.66
CA SER A 230 11.53 -15.06 13.00
C SER A 230 10.82 -16.15 13.82
N VAL A 231 9.50 -16.26 13.71
CA VAL A 231 8.72 -17.33 14.34
C VAL A 231 9.04 -18.69 13.71
N GLU A 232 9.13 -18.77 12.38
CA GLU A 232 9.52 -20.00 11.66
C GLU A 232 10.88 -20.51 12.09
N ARG A 233 11.87 -19.62 12.25
CA ARG A 233 13.20 -20.00 12.77
C ARG A 233 13.12 -20.64 14.15
N ALA A 234 12.25 -20.15 15.02
CA ALA A 234 11.99 -20.77 16.32
C ALA A 234 11.31 -22.15 16.17
N PHE A 235 10.37 -22.31 15.23
CA PHE A 235 9.75 -23.61 14.96
C PHE A 235 10.71 -24.64 14.34
N VAL A 236 11.63 -24.23 13.46
CA VAL A 236 12.69 -25.13 12.94
C VAL A 236 13.64 -25.53 14.07
N TYR A 237 14.00 -24.62 14.97
CA TYR A 237 14.78 -24.95 16.16
C TYR A 237 14.07 -26.01 17.03
N LEU A 238 12.74 -25.93 17.14
CA LEU A 238 11.90 -26.91 17.83
C LEU A 238 11.60 -28.17 17.00
N ARG A 239 12.17 -28.32 15.79
CA ARG A 239 11.91 -29.42 14.83
C ARG A 239 10.45 -29.57 14.40
N LEU A 240 9.66 -28.49 14.51
CA LEU A 240 8.25 -28.43 14.11
C LEU A 240 8.05 -27.97 12.67
N ALA A 241 9.09 -27.41 12.03
CA ALA A 241 9.12 -27.03 10.64
C ALA A 241 10.39 -27.55 9.95
N ARG A 242 10.34 -27.72 8.63
CA ARG A 242 11.46 -28.21 7.82
C ARG A 242 12.02 -27.17 6.84
N THR A 243 11.34 -26.06 6.62
CA THR A 243 11.80 -24.97 5.75
C THR A 243 12.10 -23.73 6.58
N SER A 244 13.18 -23.02 6.25
CA SER A 244 13.49 -21.73 6.87
C SER A 244 14.32 -20.83 5.97
N GLY A 245 14.31 -19.55 6.30
CA GLY A 245 15.07 -18.52 5.59
C GLY A 245 14.24 -17.80 4.54
N VAL A 246 14.84 -16.77 3.95
CA VAL A 246 14.16 -15.87 3.01
C VAL A 246 13.80 -16.53 1.67
N MET A 247 14.44 -17.64 1.31
CA MET A 247 14.13 -18.44 0.11
C MET A 247 13.36 -19.74 0.41
N GLN A 248 12.96 -19.96 1.68
CA GLN A 248 12.22 -21.15 2.12
C GLN A 248 12.89 -22.50 1.81
N MET A 249 14.21 -22.58 1.97
CA MET A 249 14.95 -23.81 1.68
C MET A 249 14.72 -24.86 2.78
N SER A 250 14.61 -26.13 2.38
CA SER A 250 14.46 -27.25 3.30
C SER A 250 15.77 -27.48 4.07
N SER A 251 15.72 -27.41 5.40
CA SER A 251 16.88 -27.61 6.26
C SER A 251 16.47 -28.17 7.62
N THR A 252 17.34 -29.03 8.19
CA THR A 252 17.20 -29.57 9.55
C THR A 252 17.65 -28.59 10.64
N ARG A 253 18.28 -27.47 10.23
CA ARG A 253 18.71 -26.36 11.10
C ARG A 253 18.15 -25.02 10.60
N PRO A 254 17.90 -24.04 11.48
CA PRO A 254 17.52 -22.70 11.05
C PRO A 254 18.60 -22.10 10.13
N LEU A 255 18.19 -21.60 8.96
CA LEU A 255 19.08 -20.91 8.03
C LEU A 255 19.01 -19.40 8.24
N THR A 256 20.17 -18.74 8.11
CA THR A 256 20.23 -17.29 7.92
C THR A 256 19.77 -16.90 6.51
N ASP A 257 19.44 -15.63 6.30
CA ASP A 257 19.02 -15.15 4.96
C ASP A 257 20.12 -15.41 3.91
N ARG A 258 21.41 -15.23 4.26
CA ARG A 258 22.54 -15.51 3.36
C ARG A 258 22.69 -16.99 3.05
N GLU A 259 22.62 -17.87 4.05
CA GLU A 259 22.70 -19.32 3.82
C GLU A 259 21.52 -19.82 2.98
N SER A 260 20.31 -19.31 3.24
CA SER A 260 19.12 -19.64 2.46
C SER A 260 19.26 -19.19 1.00
N ILE A 261 19.90 -18.04 0.75
CA ILE A 261 20.20 -17.56 -0.60
C ILE A 261 21.27 -18.42 -1.26
N SER A 262 22.33 -18.80 -0.53
CA SER A 262 23.40 -19.66 -1.05
C SER A 262 22.91 -21.05 -1.46
N GLU A 263 22.06 -21.65 -0.63
CA GLU A 263 21.44 -22.93 -0.95
C GLU A 263 20.52 -22.79 -2.18
N ALA A 264 19.72 -21.71 -2.24
CA ALA A 264 18.86 -21.46 -3.40
C ALA A 264 19.68 -21.28 -4.67
N ALA A 265 20.70 -20.43 -4.67
CA ALA A 265 21.55 -20.23 -5.83
C ALA A 265 22.20 -21.53 -6.30
N THR A 266 22.61 -22.40 -5.38
CA THR A 266 23.18 -23.71 -5.71
C THR A 266 22.13 -24.65 -6.31
N GLN A 267 20.90 -24.66 -5.80
CA GLN A 267 19.79 -25.45 -6.36
C GLN A 267 19.43 -25.01 -7.79
N TYR A 268 19.52 -23.71 -8.08
CA TYR A 268 19.24 -23.14 -9.41
C TYR A 268 20.50 -22.93 -10.27
N ALA A 269 21.63 -23.54 -9.90
CA ALA A 269 22.87 -23.45 -10.67
C ALA A 269 22.69 -24.03 -12.07
N GLY A 270 23.15 -23.30 -13.10
CA GLY A 270 22.96 -23.69 -14.50
C GLY A 270 21.56 -23.45 -15.07
N THR A 271 20.57 -23.07 -14.25
CA THR A 271 19.23 -22.73 -14.73
C THR A 271 19.20 -21.31 -15.28
N TRP A 272 19.00 -21.20 -16.60
CA TRP A 272 18.93 -19.92 -17.31
C TRP A 272 17.63 -19.76 -18.09
N ALA A 273 16.56 -19.40 -17.37
CA ALA A 273 15.25 -19.22 -17.97
C ALA A 273 15.08 -17.87 -18.72
N LEU A 274 16.06 -17.43 -19.51
CA LEU A 274 15.95 -16.20 -20.31
C LEU A 274 15.76 -16.53 -21.79
N ARG A 275 14.68 -16.01 -22.37
CA ARG A 275 14.35 -16.20 -23.79
C ARG A 275 14.08 -14.89 -24.49
N PHE A 276 14.63 -14.77 -25.69
CA PHE A 276 14.35 -13.68 -26.62
C PHE A 276 13.17 -14.08 -27.51
N GLN A 277 12.11 -13.28 -27.53
CA GLN A 277 10.93 -13.53 -28.35
C GLN A 277 10.23 -12.22 -28.74
N ALA A 278 9.39 -12.27 -29.78
CA ALA A 278 8.57 -11.14 -30.16
C ALA A 278 7.24 -11.16 -29.39
N LEU A 279 7.07 -10.27 -28.41
CA LEU A 279 5.80 -10.06 -27.71
C LEU A 279 5.09 -8.86 -28.33
N ASP A 280 3.88 -9.04 -28.83
CA ASP A 280 3.12 -8.00 -29.57
C ASP A 280 3.91 -7.37 -30.73
N GLY A 281 4.72 -8.18 -31.41
CA GLY A 281 5.58 -7.74 -32.52
C GLY A 281 6.83 -6.96 -32.09
N LEU A 282 7.06 -6.79 -30.80
CA LEU A 282 8.26 -6.16 -30.26
C LEU A 282 9.24 -7.25 -29.77
N PRO A 283 10.47 -7.31 -30.30
CA PRO A 283 11.47 -8.22 -29.78
C PRO A 283 11.73 -7.87 -28.31
N THR A 284 11.77 -8.86 -27.42
CA THR A 284 11.91 -8.62 -25.99
C THR A 284 12.47 -9.84 -25.27
N TRP A 285 13.23 -9.58 -24.20
CA TRP A 285 13.66 -10.60 -23.25
C TRP A 285 12.55 -10.87 -22.26
N THR A 286 12.23 -12.15 -22.09
CA THR A 286 11.25 -12.62 -21.11
C THR A 286 11.82 -13.79 -20.32
N LEU A 287 11.21 -14.08 -19.18
CA LEU A 287 11.47 -15.33 -18.50
C LEU A 287 10.81 -16.48 -19.30
N ASP A 288 11.59 -17.48 -19.73
CA ASP A 288 11.03 -18.70 -20.34
C ASP A 288 10.20 -19.42 -19.28
N SER A 289 8.89 -19.40 -19.49
CA SER A 289 7.96 -20.00 -18.55
C SER A 289 8.13 -21.51 -18.49
N GLY A 290 8.62 -22.22 -19.50
CA GLY A 290 8.80 -23.67 -19.43
C GLY A 290 9.83 -24.07 -18.38
N ASP A 291 11.09 -23.65 -18.61
CA ASP A 291 12.22 -23.98 -17.75
C ASP A 291 12.09 -23.34 -16.36
N ALA A 292 11.62 -22.09 -16.27
CA ALA A 292 11.38 -21.46 -14.97
C ALA A 292 10.24 -22.15 -14.20
N TRP A 293 9.13 -22.50 -14.87
CA TRP A 293 8.02 -23.15 -14.18
C TRP A 293 8.39 -24.51 -13.64
N GLU A 294 9.12 -25.35 -14.39
CA GLU A 294 9.48 -26.68 -13.92
C GLU A 294 10.24 -26.59 -12.59
N HIS A 295 11.22 -25.68 -12.51
CA HIS A 295 12.00 -25.49 -11.29
C HIS A 295 11.24 -24.76 -10.18
N VAL A 296 10.44 -23.73 -10.52
CA VAL A 296 9.67 -22.94 -9.55
C VAL A 296 8.50 -23.73 -8.97
N THR A 297 7.81 -24.55 -9.77
CA THR A 297 6.73 -25.42 -9.29
C THR A 297 7.22 -26.63 -8.51
N ALA A 298 8.41 -27.14 -8.84
CA ALA A 298 9.08 -28.12 -8.00
C ALA A 298 9.46 -27.53 -6.62
N HIS A 299 9.78 -26.24 -6.56
CA HIS A 299 10.05 -25.51 -5.31
C HIS A 299 8.76 -25.19 -4.54
N ASN A 300 7.69 -24.79 -5.24
CA ASN A 300 6.39 -24.49 -4.67
C ASN A 300 5.27 -24.83 -5.67
N GLY A 301 4.47 -25.86 -5.36
CA GLY A 301 3.42 -26.37 -6.25
C GLY A 301 2.23 -25.44 -6.49
N ASP A 302 2.26 -24.20 -6.00
CA ASP A 302 1.22 -23.20 -6.19
C ASP A 302 1.40 -22.44 -7.52
N VAL A 303 0.41 -22.57 -8.40
CA VAL A 303 0.32 -21.86 -9.69
C VAL A 303 0.41 -20.34 -9.48
N ALA A 304 -0.23 -19.80 -8.45
CA ALA A 304 -0.23 -18.36 -8.19
C ALA A 304 1.15 -17.84 -7.78
N PHE A 305 1.98 -18.68 -7.15
CA PHE A 305 3.36 -18.36 -6.83
C PHE A 305 4.20 -18.24 -8.11
N ALA A 306 4.12 -19.23 -8.99
CA ALA A 306 4.89 -19.23 -10.24
C ALA A 306 4.48 -18.06 -11.17
N GLU A 307 3.19 -17.73 -11.25
CA GLU A 307 2.73 -16.53 -11.96
C GLU A 307 3.30 -15.24 -11.37
N SER A 308 3.30 -15.12 -10.03
CA SER A 308 3.87 -13.95 -9.34
C SER A 308 5.38 -13.82 -9.60
N VAL A 309 6.12 -14.94 -9.60
CA VAL A 309 7.56 -14.97 -9.90
C VAL A 309 7.80 -14.48 -11.34
N ARG A 310 7.02 -14.98 -12.31
CA ARG A 310 7.11 -14.55 -13.71
C ARG A 310 6.86 -13.06 -13.86
N ASP A 311 5.78 -12.55 -13.27
CA ASP A 311 5.39 -11.14 -13.41
C ASP A 311 6.45 -10.21 -12.79
N ILE A 312 7.06 -10.60 -11.67
CA ILE A 312 8.17 -9.86 -11.07
C ILE A 312 9.44 -9.97 -11.89
N ALA A 313 9.80 -11.14 -12.42
CA ALA A 313 10.97 -11.31 -13.26
C ALA A 313 10.89 -10.48 -14.54
N ASN A 314 9.74 -10.48 -15.21
CA ASN A 314 9.49 -9.66 -16.39
C ASN A 314 9.60 -8.17 -16.03
N HIS A 315 9.04 -7.74 -14.90
CA HIS A 315 9.19 -6.36 -14.46
C HIS A 315 10.64 -5.95 -14.17
N LEU A 316 11.44 -6.84 -13.59
CA LEU A 316 12.88 -6.61 -13.36
C LEU A 316 13.63 -6.44 -14.69
N LEU A 317 13.29 -7.24 -15.71
CA LEU A 317 13.84 -7.09 -17.06
C LEU A 317 13.43 -5.75 -17.69
N GLU A 318 12.17 -5.34 -17.56
CA GLU A 318 11.65 -4.12 -18.17
C GLU A 318 12.19 -2.82 -17.55
N THR A 319 12.32 -2.79 -16.23
CA THR A 319 12.71 -1.59 -15.48
C THR A 319 14.24 -1.43 -15.45
N VAL A 320 14.91 -2.57 -15.44
CA VAL A 320 16.35 -2.82 -15.52
C VAL A 320 17.08 -2.19 -16.71
N SER A 321 16.59 -2.62 -17.86
CA SER A 321 17.35 -2.59 -19.11
C SER A 321 16.87 -1.51 -20.09
N GLY A 322 16.07 -0.55 -19.60
CA GLY A 322 15.35 0.40 -20.44
C GLY A 322 14.37 -0.30 -21.37
N ARG A 323 13.37 0.41 -21.89
CA ARG A 323 12.38 -0.18 -22.81
C ARG A 323 12.99 -0.68 -24.15
N TRP A 324 14.30 -0.58 -24.38
CA TRP A 324 14.91 -0.55 -25.71
C TRP A 324 16.13 -1.46 -25.95
N THR A 325 16.75 -2.06 -24.92
CA THR A 325 17.71 -3.19 -25.10
C THR A 325 17.07 -4.43 -25.73
N ARG A 326 15.73 -4.42 -25.78
CA ARG A 326 14.81 -5.29 -26.50
C ARG A 326 15.19 -5.68 -27.93
N ARG A 327 16.07 -4.94 -28.62
CA ARG A 327 16.27 -5.10 -30.08
C ARG A 327 17.33 -6.11 -30.52
N SER A 328 18.15 -6.66 -29.62
CA SER A 328 19.20 -7.60 -30.01
C SER A 328 19.25 -8.82 -29.09
N GLU A 329 19.14 -10.01 -29.70
CA GLU A 329 19.29 -11.32 -29.02
C GLU A 329 20.72 -11.55 -28.51
N ASN A 330 21.69 -10.87 -29.11
CA ASN A 330 23.11 -11.09 -28.83
C ASN A 330 23.71 -10.02 -27.92
N ALA A 331 22.99 -8.92 -27.68
CA ALA A 331 23.49 -7.86 -26.81
C ALA A 331 23.52 -8.30 -25.33
N PRO A 332 24.55 -7.91 -24.56
CA PRO A 332 24.58 -8.11 -23.11
C PRO A 332 23.40 -7.43 -22.43
N ILE A 333 22.75 -8.11 -21.48
CA ILE A 333 21.61 -7.55 -20.75
C ILE A 333 22.12 -6.82 -19.51
N LEU A 334 21.82 -5.52 -19.41
CA LEU A 334 22.12 -4.72 -18.22
C LEU A 334 20.98 -4.85 -17.19
N LEU A 335 21.34 -5.20 -15.94
CA LEU A 335 20.39 -5.51 -14.87
C LEU A 335 20.37 -4.52 -13.71
N GLU A 336 21.45 -3.79 -13.43
CA GLU A 336 21.42 -2.71 -12.45
C GLU A 336 22.70 -1.89 -12.48
N LEU A 337 22.57 -0.61 -12.12
CA LEU A 337 23.66 0.23 -11.67
C LEU A 337 23.68 0.23 -10.14
N ARG A 338 24.73 -0.34 -9.56
CA ARG A 338 24.94 -0.41 -8.12
C ARG A 338 25.82 0.74 -7.65
N ARG A 339 25.40 1.42 -6.59
CA ARG A 339 26.19 2.44 -5.91
C ARG A 339 26.72 1.89 -4.59
N PHE A 340 28.03 1.86 -4.46
CA PHE A 340 28.74 1.62 -3.21
C PHE A 340 29.24 2.97 -2.66
N PRO A 341 29.66 3.04 -1.38
CA PRO A 341 30.15 4.28 -0.79
C PRO A 341 31.32 4.93 -1.56
N ALA A 342 32.14 4.15 -2.26
CA ALA A 342 33.35 4.63 -2.95
C ALA A 342 33.43 4.30 -4.44
N ARG A 343 32.47 3.54 -5.00
CA ARG A 343 32.51 3.07 -6.39
C ARG A 343 31.11 2.81 -6.93
N PHE A 344 30.95 2.90 -8.25
CA PHE A 344 29.77 2.38 -8.94
C PHE A 344 30.12 1.06 -9.63
N ALA A 345 29.13 0.21 -9.85
CA ALA A 345 29.30 -1.00 -10.63
C ALA A 345 28.08 -1.26 -11.49
N PHE A 346 28.32 -1.73 -12.72
CA PHE A 346 27.27 -2.32 -13.53
C PHE A 346 27.20 -3.81 -13.31
N ARG A 347 25.98 -4.31 -13.34
CA ARG A 347 25.65 -5.72 -13.21
C ARG A 347 24.78 -6.14 -14.37
N GLY A 348 25.04 -7.33 -14.90
CA GLY A 348 24.28 -7.83 -16.03
C GLY A 348 24.43 -9.33 -16.23
N VAL A 349 23.87 -9.79 -17.35
CA VAL A 349 24.04 -11.17 -17.85
C VAL A 349 24.39 -11.13 -19.34
N ALA A 350 25.17 -12.11 -19.81
CA ALA A 350 25.58 -12.21 -21.20
C ALA A 350 25.78 -13.66 -21.63
N ARG A 351 25.84 -13.91 -22.94
CA ARG A 351 26.31 -15.18 -23.54
C ARG A 351 27.71 -15.08 -24.14
N ALA A 352 28.23 -13.85 -24.32
CA ALA A 352 29.54 -13.54 -24.89
C ALA A 352 30.66 -14.32 -24.20
N ASP A 353 31.65 -14.79 -24.96
CA ASP A 353 32.85 -15.42 -24.38
C ASP A 353 33.80 -14.38 -23.77
N GLU A 354 33.66 -13.12 -24.16
CA GLU A 354 34.35 -11.99 -23.54
C GLU A 354 33.51 -10.71 -23.68
N LEU A 355 33.44 -9.91 -22.60
CA LEU A 355 32.84 -8.58 -22.66
C LEU A 355 33.91 -7.51 -22.56
N THR A 356 33.75 -6.43 -23.32
CA THR A 356 34.54 -5.20 -23.14
C THR A 356 33.62 -4.10 -22.63
N LEU A 357 33.93 -3.57 -21.46
CA LEU A 357 33.32 -2.36 -20.93
C LEU A 357 34.14 -1.15 -21.36
N LEU A 358 33.45 -0.15 -21.88
CA LEU A 358 34.02 1.10 -22.36
C LEU A 358 33.33 2.28 -21.68
N GLU A 359 34.10 3.09 -20.95
CA GLU A 359 33.63 4.35 -20.40
C GLU A 359 33.95 5.51 -21.35
N LEU A 360 32.93 6.26 -21.76
CA LEU A 360 33.04 7.42 -22.64
C LEU A 360 32.95 8.70 -21.78
N ASN A 361 34.11 9.15 -21.30
CA ASN A 361 34.27 10.36 -20.48
C ASN A 361 35.40 11.27 -21.00
N GLY A 362 35.47 11.51 -22.31
CA GLY A 362 36.57 12.26 -22.96
C GLY A 362 37.88 11.47 -23.12
N ALA A 363 38.20 10.54 -22.21
CA ALA A 363 39.21 9.51 -22.41
C ALA A 363 38.58 8.12 -22.25
N ALA A 364 38.76 7.26 -23.26
CA ALA A 364 38.19 5.91 -23.27
C ALA A 364 38.93 5.00 -22.28
N HIS A 365 38.25 4.58 -21.22
CA HIS A 365 38.75 3.53 -20.32
C HIS A 365 38.13 2.20 -20.70
N TYR A 366 38.97 1.17 -20.85
CA TYR A 366 38.56 -0.17 -21.26
C TYR A 366 38.78 -1.17 -20.13
N GLN A 367 37.78 -1.99 -19.86
CA GLN A 367 37.91 -3.13 -18.96
C GLN A 367 37.37 -4.38 -19.65
N THR A 368 38.21 -5.42 -19.72
CA THR A 368 37.79 -6.73 -20.20
C THR A 368 37.19 -7.53 -19.04
N ILE A 369 36.05 -8.15 -19.28
CA ILE A 369 35.36 -9.02 -18.33
C ILE A 369 35.29 -10.42 -18.95
N SER A 370 35.95 -11.37 -18.32
CA SER A 370 35.93 -12.77 -18.75
C SER A 370 34.89 -13.57 -17.95
N PRO A 371 34.24 -14.57 -18.58
CA PRO A 371 33.33 -15.47 -17.90
C PRO A 371 34.05 -16.39 -16.90
N PRO A 372 33.30 -17.06 -16.01
CA PRO A 372 33.83 -18.14 -15.17
C PRO A 372 34.52 -19.22 -16.00
N ALA A 373 35.64 -19.74 -15.50
CA ALA A 373 36.49 -20.70 -16.24
C ALA A 373 35.80 -22.05 -16.51
N ASP A 374 34.80 -22.41 -15.71
CA ASP A 374 34.00 -23.63 -15.78
C ASP A 374 32.71 -23.46 -16.61
N ARG A 375 32.50 -22.29 -17.22
CA ARG A 375 31.33 -22.03 -18.06
C ARG A 375 31.36 -22.86 -19.34
N THR A 376 30.21 -23.39 -19.73
CA THR A 376 30.02 -23.92 -21.09
C THR A 376 30.05 -22.77 -22.11
N PRO A 377 30.83 -22.86 -23.21
CA PRO A 377 30.86 -21.83 -24.24
C PRO A 377 29.47 -21.52 -24.80
N GLY A 378 29.17 -20.23 -25.00
CA GLY A 378 27.86 -19.73 -25.44
C GLY A 378 26.73 -19.81 -24.41
N SER A 379 26.94 -20.37 -23.22
CA SER A 379 25.94 -20.33 -22.14
C SER A 379 25.87 -18.95 -21.50
N TRP A 380 24.74 -18.68 -20.84
CA TRP A 380 24.59 -17.48 -20.04
C TRP A 380 25.53 -17.47 -18.83
N TRP A 381 25.92 -16.27 -18.42
CA TRP A 381 26.62 -16.00 -17.18
C TRP A 381 26.29 -14.59 -16.68
N ALA A 382 26.40 -14.37 -15.37
CA ALA A 382 26.23 -13.08 -14.73
C ALA A 382 27.59 -12.39 -14.57
N TRP A 383 27.60 -11.07 -14.66
CA TRP A 383 28.82 -10.26 -14.57
C TRP A 383 28.62 -9.02 -13.72
N GLU A 384 29.70 -8.57 -13.09
CA GLU A 384 29.80 -7.29 -12.39
C GLU A 384 31.08 -6.60 -12.86
N CYS A 385 31.00 -5.30 -13.12
CA CYS A 385 32.14 -4.49 -13.49
C CYS A 385 32.08 -3.15 -12.79
N GLU A 386 33.21 -2.72 -12.22
CA GLU A 386 33.34 -1.38 -11.65
C GLU A 386 33.30 -0.34 -12.76
N ILE A 387 32.70 0.81 -12.45
CA ILE A 387 32.73 1.97 -13.32
C ILE A 387 33.03 3.23 -12.52
N SER A 388 33.63 4.22 -13.18
CA SER A 388 33.85 5.53 -12.59
C SER A 388 32.53 6.19 -12.19
N PRO A 389 32.43 6.80 -10.99
CA PRO A 389 31.30 7.65 -10.62
C PRO A 389 31.10 8.86 -11.54
N SER A 390 32.14 9.26 -12.30
CA SER A 390 32.07 10.32 -13.30
C SER A 390 31.57 9.86 -14.67
N ALA A 391 31.28 8.55 -14.83
CA ALA A 391 30.81 7.99 -16.09
C ALA A 391 29.51 8.63 -16.56
N ARG A 392 29.51 9.12 -17.81
CA ARG A 392 28.33 9.68 -18.49
C ARG A 392 27.73 8.70 -19.48
N THR A 393 28.58 7.95 -20.17
CA THR A 393 28.12 6.90 -21.09
C THR A 393 29.04 5.71 -20.92
N VAL A 394 28.43 4.53 -20.85
CA VAL A 394 29.15 3.27 -20.75
C VAL A 394 28.61 2.30 -21.79
N ALA A 395 29.48 1.70 -22.56
CA ALA A 395 29.14 0.65 -23.50
C ALA A 395 29.67 -0.69 -23.02
N VAL A 396 28.83 -1.72 -23.06
CA VAL A 396 29.19 -3.12 -22.79
C VAL A 396 29.09 -3.87 -24.10
N ILE A 397 30.22 -4.33 -24.61
CA ILE A 397 30.37 -4.86 -25.96
C ILE A 397 30.63 -6.37 -25.88
N ASP A 398 29.81 -7.15 -26.58
CA ASP A 398 30.11 -8.54 -26.94
C ASP A 398 31.14 -8.52 -28.07
N LYS A 399 32.37 -8.97 -27.76
CA LYS A 399 33.50 -8.91 -28.68
C LYS A 399 33.32 -9.81 -29.91
N ASP A 400 32.60 -10.92 -29.75
CA ASP A 400 32.48 -11.95 -30.78
C ASP A 400 31.34 -11.64 -31.74
N LYS A 401 30.26 -11.04 -31.22
CA LYS A 401 29.02 -10.84 -31.97
C LYS A 401 28.81 -9.43 -32.47
N GLN A 402 29.76 -8.53 -32.22
CA GLN A 402 29.65 -7.11 -32.54
C GLN A 402 28.32 -6.49 -32.09
N ALA A 403 27.81 -6.92 -30.94
CA ALA A 403 26.59 -6.38 -30.34
C ALA A 403 26.97 -5.67 -29.06
N ALA A 404 26.30 -4.57 -28.75
CA ALA A 404 26.62 -3.79 -27.58
C ALA A 404 25.39 -3.17 -26.92
N THR A 405 25.52 -2.96 -25.63
CA THR A 405 24.54 -2.27 -24.79
C THR A 405 25.17 -0.99 -24.26
N VAL A 406 24.64 0.14 -24.68
CA VAL A 406 25.11 1.49 -24.31
C VAL A 406 24.15 2.07 -23.29
N ALA A 407 24.66 2.41 -22.11
CA ALA A 407 23.93 3.06 -21.04
C ALA A 407 24.40 4.50 -20.89
N SER A 408 23.46 5.45 -20.95
CA SER A 408 23.69 6.85 -20.57
C SER A 408 23.36 7.04 -19.10
N LEU A 409 24.20 7.78 -18.41
CA LEU A 409 24.14 8.03 -16.98
C LEU A 409 23.88 9.51 -16.70
N ALA A 410 22.91 9.79 -15.83
CA ALA A 410 22.62 11.13 -15.33
C ALA A 410 22.40 11.06 -13.82
N ASP A 411 23.07 11.94 -13.06
CA ASP A 411 22.97 12.01 -11.60
C ASP A 411 23.18 10.66 -10.88
N GLY A 412 24.10 9.86 -11.45
CA GLY A 412 24.44 8.51 -11.00
C GLY A 412 23.33 7.47 -11.22
N GLN A 413 22.31 7.76 -12.00
CA GLN A 413 21.25 6.84 -12.40
C GLN A 413 21.39 6.51 -13.88
N ILE A 414 20.84 5.36 -14.28
CA ILE A 414 20.68 5.02 -15.69
C ILE A 414 19.58 5.91 -16.26
N ALA A 415 19.96 6.80 -17.17
CA ALA A 415 19.04 7.71 -17.86
C ALA A 415 18.45 7.06 -19.11
N ASP A 416 19.26 6.34 -19.88
CA ASP A 416 18.84 5.62 -21.07
C ASP A 416 19.71 4.38 -21.30
N VAL A 417 19.16 3.37 -21.97
CA VAL A 417 19.89 2.17 -22.39
C VAL A 417 19.47 1.75 -23.79
N GLN A 418 20.45 1.58 -24.68
CA GLN A 418 20.24 1.22 -26.08
C GLN A 418 21.08 0.00 -26.45
N ALA A 419 20.47 -0.95 -27.18
CA ALA A 419 21.22 -1.99 -27.87
C ALA A 419 21.59 -1.49 -29.28
N THR A 420 22.83 -1.67 -29.68
CA THR A 420 23.39 -1.21 -30.96
C THR A 420 24.45 -2.19 -31.46
N ASP A 421 24.82 -2.07 -32.73
CA ASP A 421 25.94 -2.82 -33.28
C ASP A 421 27.26 -2.15 -32.83
N ALA A 422 28.29 -2.96 -32.57
CA ALA A 422 29.57 -2.49 -32.07
C ALA A 422 30.27 -1.53 -33.05
N SER A 423 29.95 -1.62 -34.34
CA SER A 423 30.42 -0.68 -35.37
C SER A 423 29.95 0.75 -35.13
N ASP A 424 28.73 0.92 -34.60
CA ASP A 424 28.15 2.24 -34.34
C ASP A 424 28.80 2.90 -33.12
N ILE A 425 29.35 2.11 -32.21
CA ILE A 425 30.12 2.62 -31.06
C ILE A 425 31.44 3.24 -31.51
N GLN A 426 32.08 2.68 -32.54
CA GLN A 426 33.33 3.22 -33.05
C GLN A 426 33.15 4.63 -33.61
N PHE A 427 31.97 4.93 -34.16
CA PHE A 427 31.57 6.29 -34.52
C PHE A 427 31.44 7.21 -33.29
N LEU A 428 30.85 6.72 -32.19
CA LEU A 428 30.73 7.49 -30.94
C LEU A 428 32.09 7.79 -30.30
N ILE A 429 33.02 6.84 -30.30
CA ILE A 429 34.41 7.02 -29.81
C ILE A 429 35.11 8.12 -30.62
N ASN A 430 35.01 8.03 -31.95
CA ASN A 430 35.65 9.00 -32.85
C ASN A 430 35.03 10.41 -32.68
N ALA A 431 33.72 10.51 -32.50
CA ALA A 431 33.05 11.79 -32.28
C ALA A 431 33.45 12.46 -30.94
N ASP A 432 33.64 11.69 -29.87
CA ASP A 432 34.06 12.23 -28.56
C ASP A 432 35.53 12.69 -28.57
N SER A 433 36.41 12.00 -29.30
CA SER A 433 37.82 12.37 -29.47
C SER A 433 38.07 13.65 -30.30
N SER A 434 37.03 14.17 -30.95
CA SER A 434 37.10 15.36 -31.83
C SER A 434 36.61 16.66 -31.17
N LYS A 435 36.20 16.59 -29.89
CA LYS A 435 35.82 17.71 -29.04
C LYS A 435 36.87 17.94 -27.96
#